data_AF-A0A1D2RNR6-F1
#
_entry.id   AF-A0A1D2RNR6-F1
#
_cell.length_a   1.000
_cell.length_b   1.000
_cell.length_c   1.000
_cell.angle_alpha   90.00
_cell.angle_beta   90.00
_cell.angle_gamma   90.00
#
_symmetry.space_group_name_H-M   'P 1'
#
loop_
_entity.id
_entity.type
_entity.pdbx_description
1 polymer ?
#
loop_
_entity_poly.entity_id
_entity_poly.type
_entity_poly.pdbx_seq_one_letter_code
_entity_poly.pdbx_strand_id
1 'polypeptide(L)' 'MLWHWDGDLITDAGNLSAAGVLVVRWPRLVLLCKMPDASAESALAAFTNKVRQTAQPMRQSLTYGQGR' A
#
# COMPACT_ATOMS: atom_id res chain seq x y z
N MET A 1 11.82 -11.27 6.96
CA MET A 1 11.18 -10.24 7.81
C MET A 1 9.74 -10.66 8.07
N LEU A 2 9.33 -10.84 9.33
CA LEU A 2 7.95 -11.22 9.67
C LEU A 2 6.93 -10.09 9.40
N TRP A 3 7.37 -8.83 9.46
CA TRP A 3 6.52 -7.65 9.32
C TRP A 3 6.93 -6.79 8.11
N HIS A 4 6.89 -7.41 6.94
CA HIS A 4 7.17 -6.77 5.67
C HIS A 4 5.88 -6.64 4.85
N TRP A 5 5.59 -5.42 4.39
CA TRP A 5 4.46 -5.15 3.53
C TRP A 5 4.90 -5.10 2.06
N ASP A 6 4.24 -5.87 1.21
CA ASP A 6 4.34 -5.76 -0.23
C ASP A 6 3.16 -4.94 -0.75
N GLY A 7 3.45 -3.88 -1.51
CA GLY A 7 2.47 -2.96 -2.06
C GLY A 7 2.33 -3.05 -3.57
N ASP A 8 1.09 -2.93 -4.04
CA ASP A 8 0.75 -2.85 -5.47
C ASP A 8 -0.37 -1.82 -5.70
N LEU A 9 -0.57 -1.41 -6.95
CA LEU A 9 -1.60 -0.48 -7.36
C LEU A 9 -2.64 -1.18 -8.25
N ILE A 10 -3.92 -0.95 -7.93
CA ILE A 10 -5.04 -1.24 -8.81
C ILE A 10 -5.50 0.08 -9.37
N THR A 11 -5.43 0.26 -10.68
CA THR A 11 -5.79 1.50 -11.37
C THR A 11 -6.93 1.26 -12.34
N ASP A 12 -7.69 2.31 -12.60
CA ASP A 12 -8.68 2.31 -13.67
C ASP A 12 -8.07 2.56 -15.05
N ALA A 13 -8.90 2.48 -16.08
CA ALA A 13 -8.51 2.87 -17.42
C ALA A 13 -8.13 4.36 -17.44
N GLY A 14 -6.86 4.66 -17.71
CA GLY A 14 -6.36 6.04 -17.79
C GLY A 14 -5.69 6.57 -16.52
N ASN A 15 -5.51 5.74 -15.49
CA ASN A 15 -4.78 6.10 -14.26
C ASN A 15 -5.42 7.26 -13.47
N LEU A 16 -6.73 7.45 -13.64
CA LEU A 16 -7.51 8.56 -13.10
C LEU A 16 -7.97 8.28 -11.67
N SER A 17 -8.16 7.01 -11.34
CA SER A 17 -8.41 6.55 -9.98
C SER A 17 -7.56 5.35 -9.64
N ALA A 18 -7.17 5.25 -8.36
CA ALA A 18 -6.33 4.18 -7.89
C ALA A 18 -6.73 3.71 -6.49
N ALA A 19 -6.56 2.40 -6.27
CA ALA A 19 -6.53 1.81 -4.96
C ALA A 19 -5.17 1.16 -4.77
N GLY A 20 -4.47 1.56 -3.71
CA GLY A 20 -3.27 0.86 -3.27
C GLY A 20 -3.65 -0.38 -2.46
N VAL A 21 -2.94 -1.48 -2.67
CA VAL A 21 -3.10 -2.73 -1.91
C VAL A 21 -1.80 -2.99 -1.18
N LEU A 22 -1.86 -3.20 0.14
CA LEU A 22 -0.73 -3.69 0.93
C LEU A 22 -1.04 -5.07 1.46
N VAL A 23 -0.12 -6.00 1.29
CA VAL A 23 -0.22 -7.37 1.80
C VAL A 23 0.94 -7.70 2.72
N VAL A 24 0.68 -8.45 3.79
CA VAL A 24 1.73 -9.04 4.64
C VAL A 24 1.58 -10.55 4.62
N ARG A 25 2.68 -11.27 4.37
CA ARG A 25 2.67 -12.74 4.21
C ARG A 25 2.18 -13.49 5.45
N TRP A 26 2.45 -12.97 6.64
CA TRP A 26 1.99 -13.53 7.91
C TRP A 26 1.68 -12.41 8.90
N PRO A 27 0.46 -12.34 9.47
CA PRO A 27 -0.59 -13.36 9.47
C PRO A 27 -1.56 -13.33 8.27
N ARG A 28 -1.15 -12.86 7.08
CA ARG A 28 -2.00 -12.73 5.86
C ARG A 28 -3.06 -11.64 5.98
N LEU A 29 -2.60 -10.41 6.22
CA LEU A 29 -3.47 -9.23 6.22
C LEU A 29 -3.38 -8.50 4.90
N VAL A 30 -4.49 -7.86 4.54
CA VAL A 30 -4.63 -6.99 3.37
C VAL A 30 -5.14 -5.63 3.83
N LEU A 31 -4.50 -4.55 3.40
CA LEU A 31 -4.98 -3.18 3.59
C LEU A 31 -5.29 -2.57 2.24
N LEU A 32 -6.51 -2.03 2.12
CA LEU A 32 -6.91 -1.22 0.99
C LEU A 32 -6.68 0.26 1.30
N CYS A 33 -5.99 0.93 0.40
CA CYS A 33 -5.55 2.31 0.52
C CYS A 33 -6.26 3.10 -0.59
N LYS A 34 -7.31 3.84 -0.21
CA LYS A 34 -8.00 4.73 -1.16
C LYS A 34 -7.06 5.86 -1.56
N MET A 35 -6.91 6.09 -2.86
CA MET A 35 -6.08 7.15 -3.42
C MET A 35 -6.88 8.00 -4.41
N PRO A 36 -6.57 9.31 -4.56
CA PRO A 36 -7.25 10.16 -5.52
C PRO A 36 -6.81 9.91 -6.97
N ASP A 37 -5.58 9.44 -7.17
CA ASP A 37 -4.95 9.11 -8.45
C ASP A 37 -3.83 8.07 -8.21
N ALA A 38 -3.20 7.56 -9.27
CA ALA A 38 -2.11 6.59 -9.15
C ALA A 38 -0.70 7.22 -9.09
N SER A 39 -0.57 8.49 -8.71
CA SER A 39 0.73 9.10 -8.55
C SER A 39 1.52 8.46 -7.40
N ALA A 40 2.86 8.53 -7.49
CA ALA A 40 3.73 8.04 -6.44
C ALA A 40 3.51 8.79 -5.10
N GLU A 41 3.14 10.07 -5.15
CA GLU A 41 2.82 10.86 -3.96
C GLU A 41 1.54 10.36 -3.28
N SER A 42 0.48 10.14 -4.05
CA SER A 42 -0.77 9.53 -3.56
C SER A 42 -0.52 8.17 -2.94
N ALA A 43 0.32 7.33 -3.57
CA ALA A 43 0.68 6.01 -3.06
C ALA A 43 1.42 6.11 -1.72
N LEU A 44 2.46 6.95 -1.65
CA LEU A 44 3.25 7.16 -0.45
C LEU A 44 2.38 7.63 0.72
N ALA A 45 1.51 8.63 0.48
CA ALA A 45 0.62 9.16 1.50
C ALA A 45 -0.38 8.11 1.99
N ALA A 46 -1.05 7.39 1.08
CA ALA A 46 -2.06 6.41 1.42
C ALA A 46 -1.47 5.19 2.14
N PHE A 47 -0.33 4.66 1.67
CA PHE A 47 0.38 3.55 2.31
C PHE A 47 0.89 3.92 3.70
N THR A 48 1.50 5.10 3.84
CA THR A 48 1.97 5.59 5.15
C THR A 48 0.81 5.70 6.14
N ASN A 49 -0.31 6.28 5.72
CA ASN A 49 -1.48 6.42 6.56
C ASN A 49 -2.05 5.06 7.00
N LYS A 50 -2.08 4.06 6.10
CA LYS A 50 -2.60 2.73 6.43
C LYS A 50 -1.67 1.91 7.31
N VAL A 51 -0.37 1.90 7.06
CA VAL A 51 0.59 1.20 7.94
C VAL A 51 0.62 1.85 9.34
N ARG A 52 0.45 3.17 9.47
CA ARG A 52 0.34 3.82 10.79
C ARG A 52 -0.89 3.38 11.60
N GLN A 53 -1.93 2.85 10.96
CA GLN A 53 -3.13 2.35 11.64
C GLN A 53 -2.97 0.92 12.17
N THR A 54 -1.90 0.20 11.82
CA THR A 54 -1.64 -1.16 12.31
C THR A 54 -0.92 -1.16 13.66
N ALA A 55 -0.82 -2.31 14.33
CA ALA A 55 -0.03 -2.40 15.57
C ALA A 55 1.44 -2.05 15.33
N GLN A 56 2.11 -1.47 16.33
CA GLN A 56 3.49 -0.99 16.23
C GLN A 56 4.49 -2.04 15.71
N PRO A 57 4.43 -3.33 16.11
CA PRO A 57 5.35 -4.35 15.59
C PRO A 57 5.26 -4.56 14.07
N MET A 58 4.13 -4.22 13.47
CA MET A 58 3.82 -4.44 12.06
C MET A 58 4.38 -3.34 11.14
N ARG A 59 4.96 -2.28 11.72
CA ARG A 59 5.40 -1.07 11.00
C ARG A 59 6.90 -1.10 10.71
N GLN A 60 7.44 -2.22 10.21
CA GLN A 60 8.88 -2.36 9.99
C GLN A 60 9.33 -1.90 8.61
N SER A 61 8.88 -2.59 7.56
CA SER A 61 9.31 -2.29 6.20
C SER A 61 8.16 -2.46 5.22
N LEU A 62 8.26 -1.69 4.13
CA LEU A 62 7.32 -1.73 3.02
C LEU A 62 8.10 -1.54 1.73
N THR A 63 7.78 -2.36 0.74
CA THR A 63 8.16 -2.20 -0.66
C THR A 63 6.89 -2.04 -1.46
N TYR A 64 6.93 -1.27 -2.54
CA TYR A 64 5.85 -1.28 -3.52
C TYR A 64 6.42 -1.16 -4.93
N GLY A 65 5.73 -1.77 -5.88
CA GLY A 65 6.07 -1.64 -7.29
C GLY A 65 5.66 -0.26 -7.81
N GLN A 66 6.62 0.50 -8.33
CA GLN A 66 6.32 1.64 -9.21
C GLN A 66 5.76 1.03 -10.51
N GLY A 67 4.45 0.85 -10.59
CA GLY A 67 3.79 0.44 -11.84
C GLY A 67 4.35 1.23 -13.03
N ARG A 68 4.41 0.60 -14.20
CA ARG A 68 4.97 1.21 -15.40
C ARG A 68 4.13 2.36 -15.92
#